data_AF-A0A0N0PCG2-F1
#
_entry.id   AF-A0A0N0PCG2-F1
#
_cell.length_a   1.000
_cell.length_b   1.000
_cell.length_c   1.000
_cell.angle_alpha   90.00
_cell.angle_beta   90.00
_cell.angle_gamma   90.00
#
_symmetry.space_group_name_H-M   'P 1'
#
loop_
_entity.id
_entity.type
_entity.pdbx_description
1 polymer ?
#
loop_
_entity_poly.entity_id
_entity_poly.type
_entity_poly.pdbx_seq_one_letter_code
_entity_poly.pdbx_strand_id
1 'polypeptide(L)'
;MLKKIPDDEYEHFWKEYSTNIKLGVMEDPSNRSRLAKLLRFHSSRGAEMTFLSEYVERMKPQQSHIYYIAGSSRAEVERSPFAERLVRAGYEVLYLTEAVDEYCLSSLPEYDGHKFQNIAKEIFDLDENERQQSAHEAARTRLEPLTRWLGDKLGAWITRAAVSRRLARSPAALVATVFGWTGNMERLALSNAHQKADDAQRKHHLSQKKMLEINPRHPVILELLRRVQEDPEEPALLRAAHTLYRTAALRSGYMLQEGQAVEFAETVETMLQTSLGLPPDAAPEEEDFDVDADADADADAAEAEPADEHDEL
;
A
#
# COMPACT_ATOMS: atom_id res chain seq x y z
N MET A 1 -28.12 8.77 -24.80
CA MET A 1 -27.19 9.77 -25.34
C MET A 1 -25.75 9.31 -25.15
N LEU A 2 -25.30 9.07 -23.92
CA LEU A 2 -23.90 8.67 -23.61
C LEU A 2 -23.41 7.40 -24.34
N LYS A 3 -24.24 6.35 -24.48
CA LYS A 3 -23.87 5.13 -25.24
C LYS A 3 -23.66 5.36 -26.75
N LYS A 4 -24.12 6.50 -27.29
CA LYS A 4 -24.01 6.82 -28.72
C LYS A 4 -22.82 7.73 -29.03
N ILE A 5 -21.98 8.03 -28.02
CA ILE A 5 -20.75 8.81 -28.24
C ILE A 5 -19.82 7.99 -29.13
N PRO A 6 -19.32 8.55 -30.24
CA PRO A 6 -18.33 7.89 -31.09
C PRO A 6 -17.05 7.52 -30.33
N ASP A 7 -16.37 6.45 -30.74
CA ASP A 7 -15.18 5.94 -30.03
C ASP A 7 -14.04 6.98 -30.00
N ASP A 8 -13.90 7.78 -31.05
CA ASP A 8 -12.92 8.86 -31.20
C ASP A 8 -13.24 10.10 -30.34
N GLU A 9 -14.51 10.30 -29.96
CA GLU A 9 -14.93 11.35 -29.02
C GLU A 9 -14.96 10.85 -27.56
N TYR A 10 -14.98 9.53 -27.36
CA TYR A 10 -15.15 8.93 -26.04
C TYR A 10 -13.98 9.24 -25.10
N GLU A 11 -12.76 9.35 -25.63
CA GLU A 11 -11.59 9.72 -24.83
C GLU A 11 -11.75 11.11 -24.21
N HIS A 12 -12.24 12.09 -24.98
CA HIS A 12 -12.51 13.43 -24.48
C HIS A 12 -13.64 13.42 -23.45
N PHE A 13 -14.74 12.71 -23.75
CA PHE A 13 -15.84 12.54 -22.80
C PHE A 13 -15.36 11.93 -21.47
N TRP A 14 -14.54 10.87 -21.54
CA TRP A 14 -14.05 10.19 -20.35
C TRP A 14 -13.14 11.10 -19.52
N LYS A 15 -12.24 11.84 -20.17
CA LYS A 15 -11.34 12.79 -19.49
C LYS A 15 -12.11 13.84 -18.67
N GLU A 16 -13.23 14.34 -19.19
CA GLU A 16 -14.01 15.39 -18.54
C GLU A 16 -15.04 14.85 -17.53
N TYR A 17 -15.64 13.67 -17.80
CA TYR A 17 -16.83 13.21 -17.08
C TYR A 17 -16.69 11.82 -16.41
N SER A 18 -15.50 11.20 -16.41
CA SER A 18 -15.27 9.89 -15.78
C SER A 18 -15.73 9.85 -14.33
N THR A 19 -15.40 10.88 -13.54
CA THR A 19 -15.78 11.01 -12.13
C THR A 19 -17.30 10.98 -11.95
N ASN A 20 -18.06 11.69 -12.78
CA ASN A 20 -19.53 11.70 -12.73
C ASN A 20 -20.11 10.32 -13.03
N ILE A 21 -19.53 9.58 -13.98
CA ILE A 21 -19.96 8.22 -14.29
C ILE A 21 -19.70 7.29 -13.11
N LYS A 22 -18.51 7.38 -12.48
CA LYS A 22 -18.13 6.58 -11.31
C LYS A 22 -19.02 6.87 -10.11
N LEU A 23 -19.34 8.13 -9.84
CA LEU A 23 -20.31 8.52 -8.82
C LEU A 23 -21.71 7.99 -9.14
N GLY A 24 -22.15 8.08 -10.39
CA GLY A 24 -23.43 7.52 -10.81
C GLY A 24 -23.53 6.01 -10.59
N VAL A 25 -22.44 5.25 -10.77
CA VAL A 25 -22.40 3.80 -10.44
C VAL A 25 -22.66 3.57 -8.95
N MET A 26 -22.14 4.43 -8.09
CA MET A 26 -22.32 4.34 -6.64
C MET A 26 -23.75 4.74 -6.23
N GLU A 27 -24.23 5.87 -6.75
CA GLU A 27 -25.44 6.57 -6.27
C GLU A 27 -26.75 6.15 -6.95
N ASP A 28 -26.70 5.60 -8.17
CA ASP A 28 -27.88 5.21 -8.94
C ASP A 28 -27.94 3.68 -9.16
N PRO A 29 -28.44 2.90 -8.18
CA PRO A 29 -28.61 1.46 -8.33
C PRO A 29 -29.46 1.06 -9.54
N SER A 30 -30.43 1.89 -9.93
CA SER A 30 -31.37 1.58 -11.03
C SER A 30 -30.69 1.62 -12.40
N ASN A 31 -29.68 2.48 -12.57
CA ASN A 31 -28.89 2.58 -13.80
C ASN A 31 -27.48 2.00 -13.67
N ARG A 32 -27.09 1.48 -12.51
CA ARG A 32 -25.74 0.94 -12.22
C ARG A 32 -25.21 0.01 -13.31
N SER A 33 -26.00 -0.98 -13.73
CA SER A 33 -25.57 -1.94 -14.78
C SER A 33 -25.38 -1.30 -16.15
N ARG A 34 -26.05 -0.18 -16.44
CA ARG A 34 -25.87 0.60 -17.68
C ARG A 34 -24.65 1.49 -17.59
N LEU A 35 -24.43 2.14 -16.44
CA LEU A 35 -23.28 3.00 -16.17
C LEU A 35 -21.97 2.20 -16.09
N ALA A 36 -22.01 0.99 -15.52
CA ALA A 36 -20.85 0.10 -15.46
C ALA A 36 -20.26 -0.22 -16.86
N LYS A 37 -21.10 -0.22 -17.91
CA LYS A 37 -20.66 -0.44 -19.30
C LYS A 37 -19.86 0.74 -19.89
N LEU A 38 -19.90 1.90 -19.23
CA LEU A 38 -19.16 3.10 -19.61
C LEU A 38 -17.81 3.20 -18.89
N LEU A 39 -17.55 2.36 -17.88
CA LEU A 39 -16.33 2.43 -17.10
C LEU A 39 -15.10 2.03 -17.93
N ARG A 40 -14.06 2.87 -17.87
CA ARG A 40 -12.73 2.59 -18.40
C ARG A 40 -11.67 2.70 -17.32
N PHE A 41 -10.69 1.81 -17.35
CA PHE A 41 -9.54 1.83 -16.43
C PHE A 41 -8.27 1.48 -17.18
N HIS A 42 -7.12 1.93 -16.69
CA HIS A 42 -5.84 1.37 -17.14
C HIS A 42 -5.73 -0.09 -16.69
N SER A 43 -4.94 -0.90 -17.39
CA SER A 43 -4.68 -2.28 -17.00
C SER A 43 -3.24 -2.71 -17.32
N SER A 44 -2.86 -3.87 -16.80
CA SER A 44 -1.55 -4.49 -17.08
C SER A 44 -1.31 -4.85 -18.55
N ARG A 45 -2.31 -4.71 -19.43
CA ARG A 45 -2.21 -5.07 -20.85
C ARG A 45 -1.49 -4.00 -21.69
N GLY A 46 -1.56 -2.72 -21.32
CA GLY A 46 -0.99 -1.66 -22.16
C GLY A 46 -1.19 -0.24 -21.64
N ALA A 47 -0.81 0.73 -22.46
CA ALA A 47 -0.91 2.15 -22.14
C ALA A 47 -2.37 2.63 -22.07
N GLU A 48 -3.18 2.20 -23.04
CA GLU A 48 -4.57 2.62 -23.20
C GLU A 48 -5.49 2.12 -22.08
N MET A 49 -6.55 2.89 -21.82
CA MET A 49 -7.62 2.42 -20.94
C MET A 49 -8.52 1.42 -21.65
N THR A 50 -8.99 0.41 -20.92
CA THR A 50 -9.90 -0.64 -21.40
C THR A 50 -11.27 -0.50 -20.75
N PHE A 51 -12.32 -0.84 -21.50
CA PHE A 51 -13.65 -1.08 -20.93
C PHE A 51 -13.68 -2.40 -20.14
N LEU A 52 -14.62 -2.51 -19.21
CA LEU A 52 -14.86 -3.76 -18.48
C LEU A 52 -15.29 -4.91 -19.41
N SER A 53 -16.07 -4.65 -20.46
CA SER A 53 -16.44 -5.66 -21.45
C SER A 53 -15.23 -6.23 -22.17
N GLU A 54 -14.33 -5.36 -22.58
CA GLU A 54 -13.10 -5.76 -23.27
C GLU A 54 -12.17 -6.55 -22.33
N TYR A 55 -12.13 -6.23 -21.03
CA TYR A 55 -11.44 -7.05 -20.03
C TYR A 55 -12.03 -8.46 -19.98
N VAL A 56 -13.37 -8.57 -19.89
CA VAL A 56 -14.08 -9.85 -19.83
C VAL A 56 -13.78 -10.72 -21.05
N GLU A 57 -13.77 -10.14 -22.25
CA GLU A 57 -13.41 -10.84 -23.49
C GLU A 57 -12.00 -11.46 -23.48
N ARG A 58 -11.10 -10.94 -22.62
CA ARG A 58 -9.71 -11.40 -22.49
C ARG A 58 -9.45 -12.23 -21.25
N MET A 59 -10.48 -12.46 -20.44
CA MET A 59 -10.35 -13.32 -19.27
C MET A 59 -9.90 -14.72 -19.71
N LYS A 60 -9.03 -15.30 -18.90
CA LYS A 60 -8.56 -16.65 -19.17
C LYS A 60 -9.70 -17.66 -19.04
N PRO A 61 -9.61 -18.82 -19.73
CA PRO A 61 -10.47 -19.94 -19.43
C PRO A 61 -10.40 -20.26 -17.92
N GLN A 62 -11.56 -20.42 -17.28
CA GLN A 62 -11.74 -20.69 -15.84
C GLN A 62 -11.52 -19.49 -14.89
N GLN A 63 -11.03 -18.34 -15.38
CA GLN A 63 -10.93 -17.15 -14.54
C GLN A 63 -12.33 -16.70 -14.09
N SER A 64 -12.52 -16.65 -12.78
CA SER A 64 -13.81 -16.32 -12.16
C SER A 64 -13.96 -14.83 -11.82
N HIS A 65 -12.84 -14.14 -11.58
CA HIS A 65 -12.83 -12.78 -11.04
C HIS A 65 -12.16 -11.77 -11.96
N ILE A 66 -12.64 -10.53 -11.92
CA ILE A 66 -11.96 -9.35 -12.48
C ILE A 66 -10.96 -8.85 -11.43
N TYR A 67 -9.67 -9.01 -11.71
CA TYR A 67 -8.61 -8.60 -10.78
C TYR A 67 -8.32 -7.11 -10.90
N TYR A 68 -8.21 -6.44 -9.75
CA TYR A 68 -7.85 -5.02 -9.71
C TYR A 68 -6.96 -4.70 -8.51
N ILE A 69 -6.23 -3.60 -8.63
CA ILE A 69 -5.46 -2.98 -7.55
C ILE A 69 -5.67 -1.47 -7.58
N ALA A 70 -5.70 -0.86 -6.40
CA ALA A 70 -5.79 0.59 -6.24
C ALA A 70 -4.50 1.17 -5.66
N GLY A 71 -4.14 2.37 -6.13
CA GLY A 71 -2.95 3.11 -5.70
C GLY A 71 -3.05 4.59 -6.08
N SER A 72 -2.05 5.38 -5.72
CA SER A 72 -2.03 6.84 -5.97
C SER A 72 -1.57 7.17 -7.38
N SER A 73 -0.90 6.24 -8.04
CA SER A 73 -0.40 6.42 -9.40
C SER A 73 -0.30 5.09 -10.12
N ARG A 74 -0.29 5.17 -11.45
CA ARG A 74 -0.04 4.03 -12.33
C ARG A 74 1.30 3.35 -12.02
N ALA A 75 2.35 4.14 -11.80
CA ALA A 75 3.69 3.62 -11.50
C ALA A 75 3.74 2.81 -10.19
N GLU A 76 2.99 3.23 -9.17
CA GLU A 76 2.86 2.50 -7.90
C GLU A 76 2.21 1.13 -8.12
N VAL A 77 1.06 1.09 -8.77
CA VAL A 77 0.28 -0.15 -8.96
C VAL A 77 0.94 -1.13 -9.93
N GLU A 78 1.61 -0.64 -10.97
CA GLU A 78 2.39 -1.47 -11.90
C GLU A 78 3.58 -2.16 -11.21
N ARG A 79 4.20 -1.48 -10.25
CA ARG A 79 5.36 -2.00 -9.48
C ARG A 79 4.96 -2.70 -8.18
N SER A 80 3.67 -2.84 -7.94
CA SER A 80 3.14 -3.41 -6.70
C SER A 80 3.51 -4.89 -6.56
N PRO A 81 3.92 -5.35 -5.36
CA PRO A 81 4.19 -6.76 -5.10
C PRO A 81 2.98 -7.66 -5.39
N PHE A 82 1.76 -7.13 -5.26
CA PHE A 82 0.53 -7.91 -5.43
C PHE A 82 0.27 -8.35 -6.87
N ALA A 83 0.71 -7.55 -7.85
CA ALA A 83 0.47 -7.82 -9.27
C ALA A 83 1.51 -8.76 -9.89
N GLU A 84 2.67 -8.95 -9.25
CA GLU A 84 3.85 -9.58 -9.87
C GLU A 84 3.57 -10.96 -10.47
N ARG A 85 3.03 -11.90 -9.68
CA ARG A 85 2.78 -13.26 -10.17
C ARG A 85 1.56 -13.32 -11.10
N LEU A 86 0.50 -12.55 -10.83
CA LEU A 86 -0.69 -12.50 -11.68
C LEU A 86 -0.34 -12.10 -13.11
N VAL A 87 0.34 -10.96 -13.26
CA VAL A 87 0.75 -10.43 -14.56
C VAL A 87 1.74 -11.39 -15.23
N ARG A 88 2.70 -11.94 -14.48
CA ARG A 88 3.63 -12.96 -15.01
C ARG A 88 2.91 -14.23 -15.46
N ALA A 89 1.84 -14.62 -14.77
CA ALA A 89 1.01 -15.75 -15.14
C ALA A 89 0.05 -15.40 -16.28
N GLY A 90 0.04 -14.17 -16.78
CA GLY A 90 -0.75 -13.70 -17.92
C GLY A 90 -2.18 -13.29 -17.56
N TYR A 91 -2.49 -13.08 -16.28
CA TYR A 91 -3.77 -12.48 -15.88
C TYR A 91 -3.71 -10.97 -16.06
N GLU A 92 -4.80 -10.39 -16.55
CA GLU A 92 -4.95 -8.94 -16.64
C GLU A 92 -5.37 -8.38 -15.27
N VAL A 93 -4.76 -7.26 -14.87
CA VAL A 93 -5.09 -6.55 -13.62
C VAL A 93 -5.49 -5.12 -13.96
N LEU A 94 -6.67 -4.69 -13.51
CA LEU A 94 -7.10 -3.30 -13.61
C LEU A 94 -6.35 -2.42 -12.60
N TYR A 95 -5.93 -1.25 -13.05
CA TYR A 95 -5.20 -0.25 -12.30
C TYR A 95 -6.12 0.92 -11.98
N LEU A 96 -6.48 1.01 -10.71
CA LEU A 96 -7.30 2.08 -10.16
C LEU A 96 -6.38 3.15 -9.58
N THR A 97 -6.43 4.35 -10.14
CA THR A 97 -5.48 5.42 -9.82
C THR A 97 -6.17 6.69 -9.34
N GLU A 98 -7.49 6.77 -9.43
CA GLU A 98 -8.27 7.89 -8.91
C GLU A 98 -8.90 7.52 -7.56
N ALA A 99 -9.06 8.52 -6.69
CA ALA A 99 -9.60 8.32 -5.34
C ALA A 99 -11.00 7.67 -5.32
N VAL A 100 -11.83 7.97 -6.33
CA VAL A 100 -13.20 7.43 -6.45
C VAL A 100 -13.24 5.99 -6.96
N ASP A 101 -12.17 5.51 -7.61
CA ASP A 101 -12.19 4.24 -8.34
C ASP A 101 -12.47 3.03 -7.44
N GLU A 102 -11.77 2.96 -6.31
CA GLU A 102 -11.89 1.81 -5.41
C GLU A 102 -13.28 1.75 -4.76
N TYR A 103 -13.88 2.89 -4.44
CA TYR A 103 -15.27 2.98 -3.98
C TYR A 103 -16.27 2.63 -5.08
N CYS A 104 -16.03 3.10 -6.31
CA CYS A 104 -16.86 2.80 -7.47
C CYS A 104 -16.92 1.28 -7.72
N LEU A 105 -15.77 0.60 -7.83
CA LEU A 105 -15.77 -0.85 -8.03
C LEU A 105 -16.29 -1.62 -6.81
N SER A 106 -16.01 -1.15 -5.59
CA SER A 106 -16.55 -1.80 -4.38
C SER A 106 -18.08 -1.73 -4.30
N SER A 107 -18.71 -0.71 -4.92
CA SER A 107 -20.17 -0.59 -4.99
C SER A 107 -20.82 -1.47 -6.06
N LEU A 108 -20.01 -2.08 -6.94
CA LEU A 108 -20.46 -2.92 -8.04
C LEU A 108 -20.30 -4.41 -7.64
N PRO A 109 -21.40 -5.16 -7.43
CA PRO A 109 -21.29 -6.56 -6.97
C PRO A 109 -20.56 -7.47 -7.96
N GLU A 110 -20.85 -7.30 -9.25
CA GLU A 110 -20.30 -8.06 -10.36
C GLU A 110 -20.50 -7.30 -11.68
N TYR A 111 -19.77 -7.71 -12.70
CA TYR A 111 -19.93 -7.28 -14.07
C TYR A 111 -19.96 -8.50 -14.99
N ASP A 112 -21.05 -8.65 -15.76
CA ASP A 112 -21.26 -9.79 -16.66
C ASP A 112 -21.09 -11.17 -15.99
N GLY A 113 -21.57 -11.29 -14.75
CA GLY A 113 -21.46 -12.51 -13.93
C GLY A 113 -20.08 -12.71 -13.26
N HIS A 114 -19.13 -11.80 -13.46
CA HIS A 114 -17.80 -11.87 -12.85
C HIS A 114 -17.67 -10.92 -11.66
N LYS A 115 -17.25 -11.44 -10.52
CA LYS A 115 -17.00 -10.64 -9.31
C LYS A 115 -15.67 -9.92 -9.38
N PHE A 116 -15.57 -8.79 -8.68
CA PHE A 116 -14.30 -8.05 -8.56
C PHE A 116 -13.46 -8.61 -7.41
N GLN A 117 -12.15 -8.72 -7.64
CA GLN A 117 -11.18 -9.18 -6.63
C GLN A 117 -10.05 -8.17 -6.50
N ASN A 118 -9.97 -7.54 -5.32
CA ASN A 118 -8.83 -6.71 -4.96
C ASN A 118 -7.63 -7.61 -4.64
N ILE A 119 -6.56 -7.51 -5.41
CA ILE A 119 -5.38 -8.36 -5.24
C ILE A 119 -4.50 -7.95 -4.04
N ALA A 120 -4.84 -6.87 -3.33
CA ALA A 120 -4.22 -6.47 -2.07
C ALA A 120 -4.96 -7.01 -0.82
N LYS A 121 -6.02 -7.82 -1.00
CA LYS A 121 -6.79 -8.47 0.08
C LYS A 121 -6.50 -9.97 0.21
N GLU A 122 -6.80 -10.52 1.38
CA GLU A 122 -6.43 -11.88 1.79
C GLU A 122 -7.08 -12.98 0.96
N ILE A 123 -8.36 -12.85 0.60
CA ILE A 123 -9.03 -13.80 -0.30
C ILE A 123 -8.42 -13.62 -1.68
N PHE A 124 -7.50 -14.49 -2.02
CA PHE A 124 -6.88 -14.53 -3.33
C PHE A 124 -6.62 -15.98 -3.69
N ASP A 125 -7.41 -16.47 -4.64
CA ASP A 125 -7.20 -17.77 -5.23
C ASP A 125 -6.81 -17.59 -6.69
N LEU A 126 -5.78 -18.35 -7.07
CA LEU A 126 -5.39 -18.51 -8.46
C LEU A 126 -5.75 -19.94 -8.82
N ASP A 127 -6.36 -20.11 -9.99
CA ASP A 127 -6.60 -21.45 -10.53
C ASP A 127 -5.25 -22.11 -10.85
N GLU A 128 -4.74 -22.85 -9.87
CA GLU A 128 -3.46 -23.54 -9.89
C GLU A 128 -3.65 -25.01 -10.24
N ASN A 129 -2.72 -25.56 -11.04
CA ASN A 129 -2.71 -27.00 -11.29
C ASN A 129 -2.18 -27.79 -10.09
N GLU A 130 -2.39 -29.11 -10.07
CA GLU A 130 -1.97 -30.00 -8.96
C GLU A 130 -0.49 -29.83 -8.59
N ARG A 131 0.39 -29.63 -9.58
CA ARG A 131 1.82 -29.42 -9.36
C ARG A 131 2.10 -28.11 -8.63
N GLN A 132 1.40 -27.03 -8.99
CA GLN A 132 1.53 -25.73 -8.33
C GLN A 132 1.00 -25.78 -6.90
N GLN A 133 -0.13 -26.42 -6.69
CA GLN A 133 -0.72 -26.61 -5.36
C GLN A 133 0.20 -27.45 -4.46
N SER A 134 0.72 -28.57 -4.95
CA SER A 134 1.68 -29.41 -4.21
C SER A 134 2.99 -28.66 -3.88
N ALA A 135 3.50 -27.87 -4.83
CA ALA A 135 4.69 -27.03 -4.58
C ALA A 135 4.42 -25.95 -3.51
N HIS A 136 3.22 -25.38 -3.48
CA HIS A 136 2.82 -24.42 -2.46
C HIS A 136 2.71 -25.07 -1.07
N GLU A 137 2.11 -26.26 -0.98
CA GLU A 137 2.04 -27.02 0.28
C GLU A 137 3.43 -27.39 0.81
N ALA A 138 4.32 -27.89 -0.06
CA ALA A 138 5.71 -28.16 0.33
C ALA A 138 6.43 -26.89 0.80
N ALA A 139 6.20 -25.76 0.16
CA ALA A 139 6.76 -24.48 0.59
C ALA A 139 6.20 -24.02 1.95
N ARG A 140 4.91 -24.23 2.22
CA ARG A 140 4.28 -23.97 3.52
C ARG A 140 4.93 -24.80 4.63
N THR A 141 5.11 -26.10 4.42
CA THR A 141 5.78 -26.97 5.39
C THR A 141 7.22 -26.52 5.63
N ARG A 142 7.97 -26.23 4.56
CA ARG A 142 9.37 -25.81 4.67
C ARG A 142 9.53 -24.49 5.45
N LEU A 143 8.65 -23.53 5.22
CA LEU A 143 8.73 -22.19 5.83
C LEU A 143 7.96 -22.08 7.14
N GLU A 144 7.32 -23.14 7.60
CA GLU A 144 6.56 -23.15 8.84
C GLU A 144 7.36 -22.60 10.04
N PRO A 145 8.64 -22.99 10.28
CA PRO A 145 9.44 -22.43 11.37
C PRO A 145 9.59 -20.91 11.28
N LEU A 146 9.88 -20.38 10.09
CA LEU A 146 10.03 -18.95 9.86
C LEU A 146 8.70 -18.20 10.02
N THR A 147 7.59 -18.76 9.51
CA THR A 147 6.28 -18.10 9.66
C THR A 147 5.80 -18.05 11.11
N ARG A 148 6.08 -19.09 11.92
CA ARG A 148 5.83 -19.06 13.36
C ARG A 148 6.68 -17.99 14.04
N TRP A 149 7.98 -18.02 13.82
CA TRP A 149 8.92 -17.06 14.42
C TRP A 149 8.56 -15.61 14.05
N LEU A 150 8.21 -15.33 12.79
CA LEU A 150 7.73 -14.00 12.38
C LEU A 150 6.42 -13.62 13.06
N GLY A 151 5.48 -14.57 13.20
CA GLY A 151 4.23 -14.35 13.93
C GLY A 151 4.45 -13.99 15.39
N ASP A 152 5.40 -14.65 16.04
CA ASP A 152 5.74 -14.42 17.44
C ASP A 152 6.47 -13.08 17.63
N LYS A 153 7.54 -12.82 16.85
CA LYS A 153 8.36 -11.60 17.00
C LYS A 153 7.66 -10.33 16.47
N LEU A 154 6.78 -10.46 15.47
CA LEU A 154 6.05 -9.31 14.89
C LEU A 154 4.58 -9.27 15.30
N GLY A 155 4.15 -10.06 16.30
CA GLY A 155 2.74 -10.19 16.69
C GLY A 155 2.07 -8.87 17.12
N ALA A 156 2.85 -7.85 17.48
CA ALA A 156 2.35 -6.49 17.71
C ALA A 156 1.84 -5.80 16.44
N TRP A 157 2.36 -6.14 15.26
CA TRP A 157 2.14 -5.43 14.00
C TRP A 157 1.35 -6.25 12.97
N ILE A 158 1.47 -7.57 12.99
CA ILE A 158 0.82 -8.47 12.04
C ILE A 158 -0.20 -9.38 12.71
N THR A 159 -1.21 -9.82 11.96
CA THR A 159 -2.14 -10.86 12.43
C THR A 159 -1.48 -12.23 12.42
N ARG A 160 -0.76 -12.55 11.35
CA ARG A 160 0.02 -13.77 11.14
C ARG A 160 0.97 -13.60 9.96
N ALA A 161 1.99 -14.44 9.89
CA ALA A 161 2.80 -14.61 8.69
C ALA A 161 2.32 -15.82 7.88
N ALA A 162 2.37 -15.75 6.55
CA ALA A 162 1.97 -16.83 5.66
C ALA A 162 2.84 -16.88 4.40
N VAL A 163 2.91 -18.06 3.78
CA VAL A 163 3.58 -18.20 2.48
C VAL A 163 2.68 -17.61 1.39
N SER A 164 3.24 -16.70 0.59
CA SER A 164 2.50 -16.03 -0.47
C SER A 164 2.22 -16.94 -1.66
N ARG A 165 1.05 -16.72 -2.27
CA ARG A 165 0.74 -17.18 -3.64
C ARG A 165 0.86 -16.08 -4.69
N ARG A 166 1.01 -14.81 -4.36
CA ARG A 166 0.99 -13.70 -5.33
C ARG A 166 2.35 -13.06 -5.60
N LEU A 167 3.34 -13.30 -4.73
CA LEU A 167 4.68 -12.76 -4.87
C LEU A 167 5.54 -13.53 -5.90
N ALA A 168 6.34 -12.79 -6.66
CA ALA A 168 7.34 -13.38 -7.56
C ALA A 168 8.75 -12.89 -7.26
N ARG A 169 8.97 -11.58 -7.23
CA ARG A 169 10.26 -10.92 -7.05
C ARG A 169 10.39 -10.29 -5.67
N SER A 170 9.32 -9.74 -5.11
CA SER A 170 9.37 -9.10 -3.80
C SER A 170 9.53 -10.14 -2.67
N PRO A 171 10.27 -9.84 -1.59
CA PRO A 171 10.48 -10.78 -0.48
C PRO A 171 9.24 -10.97 0.38
N ALA A 172 8.48 -9.91 0.60
CA ALA A 172 7.27 -9.93 1.42
C ALA A 172 6.30 -8.80 1.03
N ALA A 173 5.04 -8.91 1.46
CA ALA A 173 4.01 -7.87 1.34
C ALA A 173 3.01 -7.96 2.49
N LEU A 174 2.37 -6.84 2.84
CA LEU A 174 1.29 -6.78 3.82
C LEU A 174 -0.05 -6.84 3.12
N VAL A 175 -0.88 -7.80 3.49
CA VAL A 175 -2.17 -8.06 2.85
C VAL A 175 -3.29 -7.65 3.81
N ALA A 176 -4.24 -6.86 3.31
CA ALA A 176 -5.44 -6.52 4.06
C ALA A 176 -6.31 -7.75 4.32
N THR A 177 -6.97 -7.79 5.47
CA THR A 177 -8.05 -8.76 5.69
C THR A 177 -9.21 -8.48 4.73
N VAL A 178 -10.13 -9.44 4.60
CA VAL A 178 -11.28 -9.35 3.68
C VAL A 178 -12.07 -8.05 3.85
N PHE A 179 -12.33 -7.67 5.09
CA PHE A 179 -13.10 -6.48 5.45
C PHE A 179 -12.23 -5.29 5.85
N GLY A 180 -10.91 -5.48 5.90
CA GLY A 180 -9.97 -4.43 6.27
C GLY A 180 -9.68 -3.45 5.15
N TRP A 181 -9.05 -2.33 5.53
CA TRP A 181 -8.58 -1.31 4.58
C TRP A 181 -7.30 -1.75 3.88
N THR A 182 -7.29 -1.57 2.57
CA THR A 182 -6.07 -1.63 1.75
C THR A 182 -5.20 -0.39 2.01
N GLY A 183 -3.94 -0.42 1.57
CA GLY A 183 -3.07 0.75 1.69
C GLY A 183 -3.65 2.00 1.01
N ASN A 184 -4.30 1.82 -0.15
CA ASN A 184 -5.00 2.91 -0.83
C ASN A 184 -6.19 3.45 -0.02
N MET A 185 -7.06 2.58 0.50
CA MET A 185 -8.19 3.00 1.36
C MET A 185 -7.70 3.76 2.61
N GLU A 186 -6.64 3.26 3.24
CA GLU A 186 -6.04 3.88 4.41
C GLU A 186 -5.52 5.29 4.11
N ARG A 187 -4.76 5.44 3.01
CA ARG A 187 -4.31 6.75 2.53
C ARG A 187 -5.48 7.70 2.26
N LEU A 188 -6.50 7.25 1.53
CA LEU A 188 -7.67 8.08 1.20
C LEU A 188 -8.45 8.52 2.46
N ALA A 189 -8.58 7.63 3.44
CA ALA A 189 -9.23 7.95 4.70
C ALA A 189 -8.44 8.99 5.51
N LEU A 190 -7.10 8.92 5.50
CA LEU A 190 -6.23 9.88 6.17
C LEU A 190 -6.20 11.25 5.48
N SER A 191 -6.31 11.29 4.15
CA SER A 191 -6.30 12.54 3.37
C SER A 191 -7.63 13.29 3.35
N ASN A 192 -8.72 12.71 3.87
CA ASN A 192 -10.04 13.33 3.83
C ASN A 192 -10.18 14.41 4.92
N ALA A 193 -10.15 15.68 4.51
CA ALA A 193 -10.22 16.85 5.39
C ALA A 193 -11.56 17.04 6.13
N HIS A 194 -12.63 16.35 5.72
CA HIS A 194 -13.97 16.50 6.30
C HIS A 194 -14.30 15.47 7.38
N GLN A 195 -13.37 14.58 7.71
CA GLN A 195 -13.58 13.58 8.75
C GLN A 195 -13.17 14.11 10.13
N LYS A 196 -14.01 13.89 11.14
CA LYS A 196 -13.69 14.28 12.52
C LYS A 196 -12.47 13.50 12.99
N ALA A 197 -11.47 14.21 13.53
CA ALA A 197 -10.22 13.61 14.00
C ALA A 197 -10.43 12.47 15.03
N ASP A 198 -11.55 12.50 15.76
CA ASP A 198 -11.85 11.56 16.84
C ASP A 198 -12.90 10.49 16.49
N ASP A 199 -12.99 10.08 15.22
CA ASP A 199 -13.86 8.96 14.82
C ASP A 199 -13.30 7.60 15.29
N ALA A 200 -14.05 6.93 16.16
CA ALA A 200 -13.72 5.60 16.68
C ALA A 200 -13.67 4.52 15.58
N GLN A 201 -14.49 4.64 14.52
CA GLN A 201 -14.46 3.71 13.37
C GLN A 201 -13.16 3.84 12.58
N ARG A 202 -12.66 5.07 12.43
CA ARG A 202 -11.37 5.35 11.77
C ARG A 202 -10.22 4.76 12.58
N LYS A 203 -10.18 5.02 13.88
CA LYS A 203 -9.16 4.45 14.78
C LYS A 203 -9.17 2.92 14.77
N HIS A 204 -10.36 2.31 14.71
CA HIS A 204 -10.49 0.86 14.59
C HIS A 204 -9.86 0.33 13.29
N HIS A 205 -10.20 0.89 12.12
CA HIS A 205 -9.68 0.40 10.85
C HIS A 205 -8.17 0.64 10.68
N LEU A 206 -7.66 1.79 11.14
CA LEU A 206 -6.23 2.11 11.11
C LEU A 206 -5.40 1.19 12.03
N SER A 207 -5.96 0.76 13.15
CA SER A 207 -5.29 -0.16 14.08
C SER A 207 -5.39 -1.64 13.68
N GLN A 208 -6.13 -1.97 12.61
CA GLN A 208 -6.22 -3.35 12.14
C GLN A 208 -4.86 -3.83 11.63
N LYS A 209 -4.35 -4.87 12.30
CA LYS A 209 -3.16 -5.59 11.85
C LYS A 209 -3.41 -6.25 10.50
N LYS A 210 -2.35 -6.38 9.72
CA LYS A 210 -2.38 -6.96 8.38
C LYS A 210 -1.68 -8.32 8.38
N MET A 211 -1.93 -9.16 7.38
CA MET A 211 -1.21 -10.42 7.22
C MET A 211 0.11 -10.18 6.50
N LEU A 212 1.22 -10.71 7.00
CA LEU A 212 2.51 -10.68 6.31
C LEU A 212 2.65 -11.90 5.39
N GLU A 213 2.58 -11.68 4.09
CA GLU A 213 2.88 -12.73 3.11
C GLU A 213 4.38 -12.70 2.77
N ILE A 214 5.06 -13.86 2.85
CA ILE A 214 6.47 -14.03 2.49
C ILE A 214 6.64 -14.85 1.22
N ASN A 215 7.62 -14.50 0.40
CA ASN A 215 7.90 -15.17 -0.87
C ASN A 215 8.79 -16.41 -0.63
N PRO A 216 8.30 -17.62 -0.92
CA PRO A 216 9.05 -18.84 -0.63
C PRO A 216 10.29 -19.04 -1.48
N ARG A 217 10.49 -18.23 -2.52
CA ARG A 217 11.61 -18.34 -3.46
C ARG A 217 12.63 -17.23 -3.32
N HIS A 218 12.39 -16.26 -2.44
CA HIS A 218 13.28 -15.10 -2.34
C HIS A 218 14.53 -15.42 -1.50
N PRO A 219 15.75 -15.08 -1.97
CA PRO A 219 16.99 -15.41 -1.26
C PRO A 219 17.01 -14.93 0.20
N VAL A 220 16.56 -13.69 0.46
CA VAL A 220 16.47 -13.14 1.82
C VAL A 220 15.56 -13.99 2.73
N ILE A 221 14.43 -14.50 2.21
CA ILE A 221 13.50 -15.31 3.00
C ILE A 221 14.11 -16.69 3.30
N LEU A 222 14.84 -17.27 2.35
CA LEU A 222 15.53 -18.54 2.54
C LEU A 222 16.69 -18.43 3.53
N GLU A 223 17.44 -17.34 3.49
CA GLU A 223 18.53 -17.08 4.44
C GLU A 223 17.98 -16.79 5.85
N LEU A 224 16.90 -16.03 5.97
CA LEU A 224 16.20 -15.83 7.24
C LEU A 224 15.73 -17.16 7.84
N LEU A 225 15.16 -18.05 7.01
CA LEU A 225 14.77 -19.39 7.47
C LEU A 225 15.97 -20.15 8.02
N ARG A 226 17.10 -20.18 7.29
CA ARG A 226 18.31 -20.89 7.71
C ARG A 226 18.80 -20.40 9.07
N ARG A 227 18.94 -19.09 9.24
CA ARG A 227 19.45 -18.50 10.49
C ARG A 227 18.49 -18.68 11.66
N VAL A 228 17.18 -18.55 11.45
CA VAL A 228 16.17 -18.82 12.49
C VAL A 228 16.21 -20.27 12.97
N GLN A 229 16.56 -21.22 12.10
CA GLN A 229 16.74 -22.62 12.48
C GLN A 229 18.04 -22.89 13.24
N GLU A 230 19.06 -22.06 13.08
CA GLU A 230 20.36 -22.18 13.75
C GLU A 230 20.36 -21.51 15.13
N ASP A 231 19.96 -20.24 15.18
CA ASP A 231 19.84 -19.45 16.42
C ASP A 231 18.67 -18.46 16.32
N PRO A 232 17.47 -18.81 16.84
CA PRO A 232 16.28 -17.96 16.74
C PRO A 232 16.35 -16.68 17.60
N GLU A 233 17.32 -16.56 18.51
CA GLU A 233 17.47 -15.41 19.41
C GLU A 233 18.62 -14.47 19.00
N GLU A 234 19.25 -14.69 17.83
CA GLU A 234 20.26 -13.78 17.28
C GLU A 234 19.68 -12.35 17.14
N PRO A 235 20.25 -11.33 17.81
CA PRO A 235 19.70 -9.96 17.78
C PRO A 235 19.61 -9.35 16.38
N ALA A 236 20.48 -9.76 15.46
CA ALA A 236 20.47 -9.31 14.07
C ALA A 236 19.23 -9.81 13.29
N LEU A 237 18.67 -10.97 13.65
CA LEU A 237 17.47 -11.50 13.01
C LEU A 237 16.25 -10.64 13.30
N LEU A 238 16.10 -10.19 14.55
CA LEU A 238 14.99 -9.31 14.92
C LEU A 238 15.04 -7.99 14.14
N ARG A 239 16.23 -7.39 14.02
CA ARG A 239 16.43 -6.20 13.19
C ARG A 239 16.07 -6.46 11.73
N ALA A 240 16.54 -7.57 11.15
CA ALA A 240 16.22 -7.94 9.77
C ALA A 240 14.70 -8.15 9.56
N ALA A 241 14.00 -8.74 10.53
CA ALA A 241 12.55 -8.92 10.49
C ALA A 241 11.80 -7.59 10.54
N HIS A 242 12.24 -6.65 11.38
CA HIS A 242 11.68 -5.29 11.44
C HIS A 242 11.89 -4.56 10.11
N THR A 243 13.10 -4.60 9.54
CA THR A 243 13.39 -4.01 8.23
C THR A 243 12.54 -4.63 7.13
N LEU A 244 12.40 -5.97 7.11
CA LEU A 244 11.56 -6.69 6.15
C LEU A 244 10.10 -6.23 6.25
N TYR A 245 9.55 -6.15 7.47
CA TYR A 245 8.19 -5.68 7.70
C TYR A 245 7.98 -4.24 7.23
N ARG A 246 8.85 -3.31 7.62
CA ARG A 246 8.75 -1.88 7.27
C ARG A 246 8.85 -1.66 5.76
N THR A 247 9.79 -2.35 5.12
CA THR A 247 9.93 -2.34 3.66
C THR A 247 8.68 -2.91 2.99
N ALA A 248 8.14 -4.01 3.51
CA ALA A 248 6.92 -4.61 2.99
C ALA A 248 5.70 -3.68 3.18
N ALA A 249 5.61 -2.96 4.29
CA ALA A 249 4.53 -1.99 4.55
C ALA A 249 4.52 -0.88 3.50
N LEU A 250 5.67 -0.22 3.29
CA LEU A 250 5.82 0.83 2.27
C LEU A 250 5.51 0.31 0.86
N ARG A 251 6.07 -0.85 0.50
CA ARG A 251 5.83 -1.51 -0.80
C ARG A 251 4.38 -1.93 -1.02
N SER A 252 3.62 -2.10 0.06
CA SER A 252 2.20 -2.47 0.04
C SER A 252 1.26 -1.26 0.09
N GLY A 253 1.82 -0.04 0.11
CA GLY A 253 1.04 1.21 0.14
C GLY A 253 0.55 1.60 1.53
N TYR A 254 1.07 0.98 2.60
CA TYR A 254 0.78 1.37 3.98
C TYR A 254 1.75 2.44 4.48
N MET A 255 1.28 3.26 5.42
CA MET A 255 2.13 4.20 6.14
C MET A 255 2.78 3.50 7.34
N LEU A 256 4.01 3.91 7.67
CA LEU A 256 4.62 3.52 8.94
C LEU A 256 3.99 4.36 10.05
N GLN A 257 3.72 3.74 11.20
CA GLN A 257 3.20 4.46 12.36
C GLN A 257 4.25 5.42 12.93
N GLU A 258 3.79 6.40 13.70
CA GLU A 258 4.64 7.32 14.45
C GLU A 258 5.55 6.51 15.40
N GLY A 259 6.87 6.78 15.35
CA GLY A 259 7.92 5.96 15.97
C GLY A 259 8.54 4.92 15.02
N GLN A 260 7.74 4.15 14.28
CA GLN A 260 8.28 3.16 13.32
C GLN A 260 9.03 3.82 12.16
N ALA A 261 8.61 5.02 11.75
CA ALA A 261 9.27 5.77 10.69
C ALA A 261 10.66 6.25 11.11
N VAL A 262 10.80 6.75 12.34
CA VAL A 262 12.08 7.21 12.92
C VAL A 262 13.02 6.03 13.08
N GLU A 263 12.58 4.96 13.74
CA GLU A 263 13.40 3.74 13.89
C GLU A 263 13.79 3.13 12.53
N PHE A 264 12.98 3.30 11.49
CA PHE A 264 13.33 2.85 10.14
C PHE A 264 14.44 3.71 9.53
N ALA A 265 14.36 5.04 9.67
CA ALA A 265 15.40 5.95 9.21
C ALA A 265 16.74 5.64 9.89
N GLU A 266 16.77 5.52 11.22
CA GLU A 266 17.96 5.14 11.99
C GLU A 266 18.55 3.79 11.54
N THR A 267 17.69 2.81 11.24
CA THR A 267 18.12 1.51 10.70
C THR A 267 18.79 1.68 9.34
N VAL A 268 18.21 2.49 8.44
CA VAL A 268 18.77 2.75 7.10
C VAL A 268 20.09 3.52 7.19
N GLU A 269 20.19 4.49 8.09
CA GLU A 269 21.43 5.23 8.37
C GLU A 269 22.53 4.32 8.88
N THR A 270 22.22 3.42 9.83
CA THR A 270 23.18 2.41 10.32
C THR A 270 23.63 1.48 9.19
N MET A 271 22.72 1.07 8.30
CA MET A 271 23.06 0.26 7.13
C MET A 271 23.97 1.03 6.16
N LEU A 272 23.75 2.33 5.97
CA LEU A 272 24.58 3.19 5.13
C LEU A 272 25.97 3.38 5.72
N GLN A 273 26.08 3.67 7.02
CA GLN A 273 27.34 3.76 7.75
C GLN A 273 28.15 2.46 7.61
N THR A 274 27.50 1.31 7.86
CA THR A 274 28.12 -0.01 7.72
C THR A 274 28.58 -0.25 6.28
N SER A 275 27.78 0.12 5.28
CA SER A 275 28.11 -0.04 3.86
C SER A 275 29.28 0.85 3.43
N LEU A 276 29.48 2.00 4.09
CA LEU A 276 30.60 2.91 3.85
C LEU A 276 31.83 2.58 4.72
N GLY A 277 31.74 1.59 5.60
CA GLY A 277 32.81 1.19 6.50
C GLY A 277 33.04 2.18 7.65
N LEU A 278 32.04 3.01 7.98
CA LEU A 278 32.09 3.91 9.12
C LEU A 278 31.89 3.14 10.44
N PRO A 279 32.49 3.61 11.54
CA PRO A 279 32.26 3.00 12.85
C PRO A 279 30.81 3.25 13.32
N PRO A 280 30.22 2.36 14.15
CA PRO A 280 28.82 2.47 14.58
C PRO A 280 28.47 3.73 15.39
N ASP A 281 29.48 4.39 15.95
CA ASP A 281 29.41 5.60 16.76
C ASP A 281 29.85 6.86 15.99
N ALA A 282 29.97 6.78 14.67
CA ALA A 282 30.27 7.94 13.83
C ALA A 282 29.18 9.02 14.00
N ALA A 283 29.54 10.11 14.66
CA ALA A 283 28.69 11.26 14.90
C ALA A 283 28.93 12.36 13.85
N PRO A 284 27.93 13.23 13.61
CA PRO A 284 28.13 14.48 12.87
C PRO A 284 29.24 15.32 13.51
N GLU A 285 29.92 16.14 12.71
CA GLU A 285 30.81 17.17 13.25
C GLU A 285 29.98 18.18 14.06
N GLU A 286 30.45 18.53 15.27
CA GLU A 286 29.78 19.51 16.12
C GLU A 286 29.87 20.90 15.47
N GLU A 287 28.72 21.53 15.26
CA GLU A 287 28.62 22.92 14.80
C GLU A 287 28.63 23.84 16.03
N ASP A 288 29.65 24.69 16.15
CA ASP A 288 29.70 25.73 17.19
C ASP A 288 28.68 26.82 16.87
N PHE A 289 27.49 26.72 17.47
CA PHE A 289 26.54 27.82 17.48
C PHE A 289 27.00 28.86 18.51
N ASP A 290 27.59 29.96 18.06
CA ASP A 290 27.87 31.15 18.88
C ASP A 290 26.52 31.82 19.23
N VAL A 291 25.86 31.36 20.28
CA VAL A 291 24.55 31.87 20.72
C VAL A 291 24.65 33.15 21.58
N ASP A 292 25.86 33.66 21.82
CA ASP A 292 26.13 34.79 22.73
C ASP A 292 26.45 36.12 22.01
N ALA A 293 26.06 36.30 20.74
CA ALA A 293 26.33 37.55 20.02
C ALA A 293 25.30 38.68 20.26
N ASP A 294 24.11 38.40 20.80
CA ASP A 294 23.01 39.39 20.87
C ASP A 294 22.43 39.63 22.29
N ALA A 295 23.10 39.20 23.37
CA ALA A 295 22.62 39.43 24.74
C ALA A 295 23.05 40.78 25.36
N ASP A 296 24.01 41.50 24.77
CA ASP A 296 24.57 42.74 25.34
C ASP A 296 24.09 44.04 24.67
N ALA A 297 23.11 43.98 23.75
CA ALA A 297 22.64 45.18 23.03
C ALA A 297 21.46 45.92 23.71
N ASP A 298 20.80 45.36 24.73
CA ASP A 298 19.53 45.89 25.26
C ASP A 298 19.56 46.36 26.73
N ALA A 299 20.75 46.61 27.29
CA ALA A 299 20.89 47.05 28.69
C ALA A 299 21.11 48.56 28.90
N ASP A 300 21.01 49.41 27.86
CA ASP A 300 21.37 50.84 27.99
C ASP A 300 20.36 51.83 27.36
N ALA A 301 19.06 51.58 27.58
CA ALA A 301 18.01 52.56 27.27
C ALA A 301 16.84 52.52 28.27
N ALA A 302 17.16 52.66 29.56
CA ALA A 302 16.16 52.92 30.60
C ALA A 302 16.46 54.25 31.29
N GLU A 303 15.93 55.37 30.77
CA GLU A 303 15.51 56.55 31.54
C GLU A 303 14.94 57.65 30.61
N ALA A 304 13.60 57.73 30.51
CA ALA A 304 12.81 58.98 30.45
C ALA A 304 11.30 58.68 30.24
N GLU A 305 10.50 58.81 31.29
CA GLU A 305 9.03 58.97 31.23
C GLU A 305 8.64 60.46 31.09
N PRO A 306 7.34 60.85 30.98
CA PRO A 306 6.24 60.37 30.11
C PRO A 306 5.51 61.56 29.43
N ALA A 307 4.70 61.34 28.38
CA ALA A 307 3.61 62.28 28.00
C ALA A 307 2.59 61.70 27.00
N ASP A 308 1.33 61.75 27.42
CA ASP A 308 0.06 62.03 26.72
C ASP A 308 -0.49 61.17 25.55
N GLU A 309 -1.67 60.60 25.87
CA GLU A 309 -2.95 60.58 25.12
C GLU A 309 -2.93 60.62 23.58
N HIS A 310 -3.46 59.57 22.93
CA HIS A 310 -4.73 59.66 22.19
C HIS A 310 -5.21 58.31 21.59
N ASP A 311 -6.47 58.01 21.90
CA ASP A 311 -7.57 57.40 21.12
C ASP A 311 -7.39 56.56 19.83
N GLU A 312 -8.25 55.52 19.80
CA GLU A 312 -8.96 54.90 18.65
C GLU A 312 -8.17 54.15 17.57
N LEU A 313 -8.27 52.80 17.56
CA LEU A 313 -9.31 52.02 16.85
C LEU A 313 -9.21 50.51 17.18
#